data_AF-A0A1G5H276-F1
#
_entry.id   AF-A0A1G5H276-F1
#
_cell.length_a   1.000
_cell.length_b   1.000
_cell.length_c   1.000
_cell.angle_alpha   90.00
_cell.angle_beta   90.00
_cell.angle_gamma   90.00
#
_symmetry.space_group_name_H-M   'P 1'
#
loop_
_entity.id
_entity.type
_entity.pdbx_description
1 polymer ?
#
loop_
_entity_poly.entity_id
_entity_poly.type
_entity_poly.pdbx_seq_one_letter_code
_entity_poly.pdbx_strand_id
1 'polypeptide(L)'
;MKQNATLAPIRINSSNIDLGEALPRKVQEEILHVAETHFGHLKHATVGFTRDGHWYCCTINVQVGNLKMIIAEATATNCNQAFDLALAKIGNQLLRRKKRAADSRRVQPPAAAHA
;
A
#
# COMPACT_ATOMS: atom_id res chain seq x y z
N MET A 1 -19.43 -9.96 -8.80
CA MET A 1 -18.41 -10.24 -9.84
C MET A 1 -17.25 -9.27 -9.62
N LYS A 2 -15.99 -9.61 -9.38
CA LYS A 2 -15.21 -10.83 -9.60
C LYS A 2 -14.27 -11.04 -8.39
N GLN A 3 -14.46 -12.15 -7.69
CA GLN A 3 -13.43 -12.80 -6.89
C GLN A 3 -12.93 -13.95 -7.77
N ASN A 4 -11.64 -13.96 -8.12
CA ASN A 4 -10.89 -15.15 -8.52
C ASN A 4 -9.46 -14.74 -8.89
N ALA A 5 -8.48 -15.26 -8.16
CA ALA A 5 -7.27 -15.94 -8.65
C ALA A 5 -6.09 -15.80 -7.67
N THR A 6 -5.74 -16.93 -7.05
CA THR A 6 -4.37 -17.45 -6.83
C THR A 6 -3.34 -16.56 -6.11
N LEU A 7 -3.12 -16.86 -4.82
CA LEU A 7 -1.84 -16.97 -4.07
C LEU A 7 -0.69 -15.96 -4.30
N ALA A 8 -0.93 -14.79 -4.87
CA ALA A 8 -0.10 -13.61 -4.66
C ALA A 8 -0.89 -12.65 -3.76
N PRO A 9 -0.32 -12.11 -2.67
CA PRO A 9 -1.01 -11.14 -1.83
C PRO A 9 -1.26 -9.81 -2.56
N ILE A 10 -0.78 -9.63 -3.80
CA ILE A 10 -0.84 -8.39 -4.58
C ILE A 10 -1.95 -8.46 -5.62
N ARG A 11 -2.88 -7.50 -5.59
CA ARG A 11 -3.97 -7.34 -6.54
C ARG A 11 -3.80 -6.03 -7.30
N ILE A 12 -3.97 -6.04 -8.62
CA ILE A 12 -3.96 -4.81 -9.43
C ILE A 12 -5.30 -4.68 -10.14
N ASN A 13 -5.87 -3.49 -10.05
CA ASN A 13 -7.15 -3.11 -10.60
C ASN A 13 -6.92 -1.89 -11.51
N SER A 14 -7.45 -1.94 -12.73
CA SER A 14 -7.54 -0.78 -13.61
C SER A 14 -9.00 -0.45 -13.88
N SER A 15 -9.35 0.83 -13.80
CA SER A 15 -10.67 1.34 -14.13
C SER A 15 -10.52 2.45 -15.16
N ASN A 16 -11.15 2.28 -16.31
CA ASN A 16 -11.14 3.28 -17.40
C ASN A 16 -9.75 3.54 -18.01
N ILE A 17 -8.82 2.58 -17.89
CA ILE A 17 -7.45 2.67 -18.43
C ILE A 17 -6.87 1.28 -18.76
N ASP A 18 -6.19 1.20 -19.89
CA ASP A 18 -5.32 0.08 -20.23
C ASP A 18 -3.89 0.35 -19.74
N LEU A 19 -3.46 -0.41 -18.74
CA LEU A 19 -2.11 -0.30 -18.16
C LEU A 19 -1.04 -1.09 -18.95
N GLY A 20 -1.48 -1.95 -19.88
CA GLY A 20 -0.64 -2.98 -20.48
C GLY A 20 -0.09 -3.97 -19.46
N GLU A 21 0.88 -4.80 -19.85
CA GLU A 21 1.53 -5.77 -18.95
C GLU A 21 2.80 -5.21 -18.27
N ALA A 22 3.44 -4.22 -18.89
CA ALA A 22 4.70 -3.66 -18.38
C ALA A 22 4.52 -2.89 -17.06
N LEU A 23 3.45 -2.10 -16.93
CA LEU A 23 3.21 -1.31 -15.73
C LEU A 23 2.83 -2.18 -14.53
N PRO A 24 1.86 -3.12 -14.62
CA PRO A 24 1.56 -4.04 -13.53
C PRO A 24 2.77 -4.84 -13.04
N ARG A 25 3.66 -5.25 -13.95
CA ARG A 25 4.88 -5.97 -13.60
C ARG A 25 5.82 -5.12 -12.74
N LYS A 26 6.14 -3.91 -13.21
CA LYS A 26 6.96 -2.95 -12.45
C LYS A 26 6.34 -2.65 -11.07
N VAL A 27 5.02 -2.44 -11.03
CA VAL A 27 4.28 -2.17 -9.79
C VAL A 27 4.37 -3.32 -8.81
N GLN A 28 4.25 -4.57 -9.29
CA GLN A 28 4.42 -5.76 -8.44
C GLN A 28 5.84 -5.84 -7.88
N GLU A 29 6.87 -5.69 -8.72
CA GLU A 29 8.27 -5.74 -8.32
C GLU A 29 8.59 -4.67 -7.25
N GLU A 30 8.17 -3.43 -7.46
CA GLU A 30 8.37 -2.31 -6.53
C GLU A 30 7.63 -2.51 -5.20
N ILE A 31 6.37 -2.97 -5.23
CA ILE A 31 5.61 -3.25 -4.01
C ILE A 31 6.24 -4.39 -3.22
N LEU A 32 6.67 -5.45 -3.91
CA LEU A 32 7.36 -6.58 -3.29
C LEU A 32 8.64 -6.09 -2.60
N HIS A 33 9.45 -5.30 -3.31
CA HIS A 33 10.69 -4.73 -2.80
C HIS A 33 10.47 -3.86 -1.56
N VAL A 34 9.49 -2.96 -1.58
CA VAL A 34 9.16 -2.08 -0.44
C VAL A 34 8.61 -2.88 0.75
N ALA A 35 7.78 -3.89 0.49
CA ALA A 35 7.22 -4.73 1.55
C ALA A 35 8.30 -5.59 2.23
N GLU A 36 9.18 -6.20 1.44
CA GLU A 36 10.36 -6.95 1.92
C GLU A 36 11.27 -6.06 2.75
N THR A 37 11.63 -4.88 2.22
CA THR A 37 12.54 -3.92 2.87
C THR A 37 12.03 -3.45 4.25
N HIS A 38 10.72 -3.22 4.39
CA HIS A 38 10.20 -2.61 5.61
C HIS A 38 9.71 -3.59 6.68
N PHE A 39 9.14 -4.73 6.28
CA PHE A 39 8.44 -5.62 7.21
C PHE A 39 8.63 -7.12 6.95
N GLY A 40 9.28 -7.53 5.85
CA GLY A 40 9.59 -8.93 5.54
C GLY A 40 8.39 -9.83 5.20
N HIS A 41 7.15 -9.41 5.52
CA HIS A 41 5.93 -10.18 5.25
C HIS A 41 4.77 -9.30 4.82
N LEU A 42 4.49 -9.27 3.52
CA LEU A 42 3.27 -8.67 2.97
C LEU A 42 2.09 -9.62 3.18
N LYS A 43 1.01 -9.14 3.83
CA LYS A 43 -0.23 -9.93 3.93
C LYS A 43 -1.14 -9.72 2.73
N HIS A 44 -1.33 -8.46 2.36
CA HIS A 44 -2.22 -8.09 1.28
C HIS A 44 -1.82 -6.74 0.71
N ALA A 45 -1.82 -6.60 -0.61
CA ALA A 45 -1.68 -5.34 -1.32
C ALA A 45 -2.73 -5.28 -2.43
N THR A 46 -3.34 -4.12 -2.61
CA THR A 46 -4.23 -3.84 -3.73
C THR A 46 -3.88 -2.49 -4.34
N VAL A 47 -3.59 -2.45 -5.63
CA VAL A 47 -3.31 -1.23 -6.38
C VAL A 47 -4.45 -0.98 -7.36
N GLY A 48 -5.09 0.18 -7.26
CA GLY A 48 -6.05 0.69 -8.21
C GLY A 48 -5.41 1.75 -9.09
N PHE A 49 -5.63 1.66 -10.40
CA PHE A 49 -5.34 2.73 -11.34
C PHE A 49 -6.65 3.19 -11.95
N THR A 50 -6.90 4.49 -11.92
CA THR A 50 -8.05 5.10 -12.58
C THR A 50 -7.58 6.26 -13.45
N ARG A 51 -8.28 6.48 -14.57
CA ARG A 51 -8.07 7.65 -15.41
C ARG A 51 -9.22 8.64 -15.23
N ASP A 52 -8.87 9.85 -14.82
CA ASP A 52 -9.79 10.97 -14.61
C ASP A 52 -9.46 12.09 -15.59
N GLY A 53 -10.06 12.02 -16.78
CA GLY A 53 -9.80 12.94 -17.89
C GLY A 53 -8.33 12.93 -18.37
N HIS A 54 -7.62 14.01 -18.08
CA HIS A 54 -6.19 14.19 -18.39
C HIS A 54 -5.24 13.69 -17.28
N TRP A 55 -5.78 13.33 -16.12
CA TRP A 55 -5.00 12.89 -14.96
C TRP A 55 -5.15 11.39 -14.75
N TYR A 56 -4.10 10.79 -14.21
CA TYR A 56 -4.04 9.42 -13.76
C TYR A 56 -4.02 9.38 -12.25
N CYS A 57 -4.93 8.63 -11.65
CA CYS A 57 -4.95 8.40 -10.22
C CYS A 57 -4.48 6.97 -9.94
N CYS A 58 -3.56 6.85 -8.99
CA CYS A 58 -3.09 5.58 -8.46
C CYS A 58 -3.45 5.50 -6.97
N THR A 59 -4.15 4.45 -6.58
CA THR A 59 -4.54 4.16 -5.20
C THR A 59 -3.86 2.87 -4.77
N ILE A 60 -2.93 2.96 -3.83
CA ILE A 60 -2.23 1.80 -3.27
C ILE A 60 -2.79 1.51 -1.88
N ASN A 61 -3.17 0.26 -1.65
CA ASN A 61 -3.62 -0.26 -0.37
C ASN A 61 -2.66 -1.38 0.03
N VAL A 62 -2.07 -1.30 1.22
CA VAL A 62 -1.11 -2.30 1.70
C VAL A 62 -1.43 -2.65 3.14
N GLN A 63 -1.46 -3.94 3.45
CA GLN A 63 -1.66 -4.52 4.77
C GLN A 63 -0.47 -5.40 5.13
N VAL A 64 0.10 -5.12 6.29
CA VAL A 64 1.35 -5.73 6.74
C VAL A 64 1.20 -6.24 8.17
N GLY A 65 1.50 -7.52 8.38
CA GLY A 65 1.39 -8.16 9.69
C GLY A 65 0.02 -7.97 10.36
N ASN A 66 0.02 -7.36 11.55
CA ASN A 66 -1.18 -7.02 12.32
C ASN A 66 -1.50 -5.51 12.29
N LEU A 67 -0.81 -4.73 11.47
CA LEU A 67 -1.12 -3.31 11.31
C LEU A 67 -2.42 -3.15 10.51
N LYS A 68 -3.16 -2.07 10.80
CA LYS A 68 -4.29 -1.63 9.98
C LYS A 68 -3.85 -1.41 8.54
N MET A 69 -4.76 -1.65 7.60
CA MET A 69 -4.55 -1.35 6.18
C MET A 69 -4.13 0.12 6.00
N ILE A 70 -3.08 0.32 5.22
CA ILE A 70 -2.50 1.62 4.88
C ILE A 70 -2.91 1.91 3.45
N ILE A 71 -3.45 3.11 3.24
CA ILE A 71 -4.02 3.51 1.95
C ILE A 71 -3.39 4.84 1.58
N ALA A 72 -2.88 4.92 0.36
CA ALA A 72 -2.40 6.15 -0.23
C ALA A 72 -2.90 6.28 -1.66
N GLU A 73 -3.28 7.50 -2.02
CA GLU A 73 -3.67 7.85 -3.37
C GLU A 73 -2.83 9.01 -3.87
N ALA A 74 -2.55 9.02 -5.17
CA ALA A 74 -1.87 10.12 -5.84
C ALA A 74 -2.37 10.27 -7.26
N THR A 75 -2.44 11.53 -7.70
CA THR A 75 -2.80 11.91 -9.05
C THR A 75 -1.61 12.55 -9.76
N ALA A 76 -1.40 12.20 -11.02
CA ALA A 76 -0.36 12.79 -11.85
C ALA A 76 -0.76 12.77 -13.33
N THR A 77 -0.06 13.53 -14.17
CA THR A 77 -0.23 13.50 -15.64
C THR A 77 0.30 12.21 -16.27
N ASN A 78 1.05 11.39 -15.53
CA ASN A 78 1.63 10.13 -15.98
C ASN A 78 1.35 8.99 -15.00
N CYS A 79 1.04 7.80 -15.50
CA CYS A 79 0.80 6.60 -14.66
C CYS A 79 1.99 6.26 -13.76
N ASN A 80 3.21 6.31 -14.31
CA ASN A 80 4.44 6.07 -13.55
C ASN A 80 4.60 7.09 -12.41
N GLN A 81 4.40 8.37 -12.68
CA GLN A 81 4.50 9.40 -11.64
C GLN A 81 3.41 9.25 -10.57
N ALA A 82 2.18 8.93 -10.96
CA ALA A 82 1.09 8.68 -10.01
C ALA A 82 1.45 7.51 -9.08
N PHE A 83 2.04 6.45 -9.63
CA PHE A 83 2.54 5.32 -8.85
C PHE A 83 3.68 5.72 -7.91
N ASP A 84 4.72 6.39 -8.40
CA ASP A 84 5.87 6.79 -7.59
C ASP A 84 5.45 7.70 -6.41
N LEU A 85 4.52 8.63 -6.66
CA LEU A 85 3.95 9.49 -5.63
C LEU A 85 3.13 8.71 -4.60
N ALA A 86 2.30 7.75 -5.05
CA ALA A 86 1.54 6.90 -4.15
C ALA A 86 2.47 6.01 -3.32
N LEU A 87 3.52 5.46 -3.92
CA LEU A 87 4.52 4.61 -3.26
C LEU A 87 5.29 5.39 -2.19
N ALA A 88 5.74 6.61 -2.50
CA ALA A 88 6.39 7.49 -1.53
C ALA A 88 5.49 7.82 -0.33
N LYS A 89 4.18 8.00 -0.56
CA LYS A 89 3.18 8.19 0.52
C LYS A 89 3.03 6.94 1.38
N ILE A 90 2.98 5.74 0.78
CA ILE A 90 2.95 4.46 1.51
C ILE A 90 4.20 4.31 2.37
N GLY A 91 5.40 4.53 1.84
CA GLY A 91 6.65 4.45 2.59
C GLY A 91 6.65 5.37 3.81
N ASN A 92 6.22 6.62 3.62
CA ASN A 92 6.08 7.58 4.72
C ASN A 92 5.04 7.15 5.78
N GLN A 93 3.89 6.63 5.36
CA GLN A 93 2.89 6.12 6.31
C GLN A 93 3.38 4.86 7.04
N LEU A 94 4.07 3.94 6.36
CA LEU A 94 4.67 2.75 6.96
C LEU A 94 5.65 3.14 8.07
N LEU A 95 6.55 4.10 7.82
CA LEU A 95 7.48 4.62 8.81
C LEU A 95 6.75 5.25 10.02
N ARG A 96 5.73 6.09 9.76
CA ARG A 96 4.92 6.70 10.82
C ARG A 96 4.19 5.64 11.66
N ARG A 97 3.62 4.61 11.01
CA ARG A 97 2.89 3.52 11.67
C ARG A 97 3.83 2.60 12.43
N LYS A 98 5.00 2.28 11.89
CA LYS A 98 6.08 1.54 12.58
C LYS A 98 6.52 2.28 13.84
N LYS A 99 6.74 3.59 13.75
CA LYS A 99 7.08 4.43 14.91
C LYS A 99 5.99 4.40 15.98
N ARG A 100 4.72 4.56 15.60
CA ARG A 100 3.59 4.45 16.54
C ARG A 100 3.46 3.06 17.17
N ALA A 101 3.63 1.99 16.39
CA ALA A 101 3.54 0.62 16.90
C ALA A 101 4.69 0.29 17.89
N ALA A 102 5.89 0.82 17.64
CA ALA A 102 7.02 0.71 18.57
C ALA A 102 6.77 1.50 19.87
N ASP A 103 6.16 2.69 19.76
CA ASP A 103 5.86 3.56 20.90
C ASP A 103 4.70 3.02 21.76
N SER A 104 3.64 2.48 21.14
CA SER A 104 2.55 1.80 21.87
C SER A 104 3.01 0.54 22.61
N ARG A 105 4.16 -0.04 22.25
CA ARG A 105 4.78 -1.13 23.02
C ARG A 105 5.58 -0.62 24.23
N ARG A 106 5.96 0.66 24.27
CA ARG A 106 6.64 1.31 25.40
C ARG A 106 5.68 1.99 26.37
N VAL A 107 4.48 2.37 25.94
CA VAL A 107 3.44 2.92 26.81
C VAL A 107 2.48 1.80 27.26
N GLN A 108 3.02 0.83 28.00
CA GLN A 108 2.25 0.23 29.09
C GLN A 108 2.78 0.88 30.36
N PRO A 109 2.03 1.79 31.01
CA PRO A 109 2.24 2.02 32.43
C PRO A 109 1.83 0.72 33.13
N PRO A 110 2.71 0.08 33.92
CA PRO A 110 2.26 -0.90 34.89
C PRO A 110 1.52 -0.18 36.02
N ALA A 111 0.52 -0.86 36.59
CA ALA A 111 -0.16 -0.53 37.86
C ALA A 111 -1.17 0.65 37.80
N ALA A 112 -2.26 0.69 38.56
CA ALA A 112 -2.93 -0.21 39.50
C ALA A 112 -4.26 0.44 39.90
N ALA A 113 -5.13 -0.35 40.54
CA ALA A 113 -6.23 0.06 41.42
C ALA A 113 -7.43 0.79 40.79
N HIS A 114 -8.48 0.01 40.50
CA HIS A 114 -9.81 0.46 40.93
C HIS A 114 -10.21 -0.39 42.13
N ALA A 115 -10.39 0.33 43.24
CA ALA A 115 -10.95 -0.08 44.52
C ALA A 115 -12.43 -0.45 44.40
#